data_AF-A0A166HQ53-F1
#
_entry.id   AF-A0A166HQ53-F1
#
_cell.length_a   1.000
_cell.length_b   1.000
_cell.length_c   1.000
_cell.angle_alpha   90.00
_cell.angle_beta   90.00
_cell.angle_gamma   90.00
#
_symmetry.space_group_name_H-M   'P 1'
#
loop_
_entity.id
_entity.type
_entity.pdbx_description
1 polymer ?
#
loop_
_entity_poly.entity_id
_entity_poly.type
_entity_poly.pdbx_seq_one_letter_code
_entity_poly.pdbx_strand_id
1 'polypeptide(L)' 'MQFFKSAVVAVMAFAAVAVAAPNGGGGAPPPPPCKPLLQSCSVNSECCADLCVAGLCA' A
#
# COMPACT_ATOMS: atom_id res chain seq x y z
N MET A 1 -23.61 -24.29 -14.67
CA MET A 1 -23.09 -23.92 -13.33
C MET A 1 -21.56 -23.84 -13.23
N GLN A 2 -20.80 -24.03 -14.33
CA GLN A 2 -19.32 -24.02 -14.29
C GLN A 2 -18.73 -22.61 -14.50
N PHE A 3 -19.37 -21.78 -15.32
CA PHE A 3 -18.93 -20.40 -15.59
C PHE A 3 -19.02 -19.49 -14.35
N PHE A 4 -20.03 -19.68 -13.50
CA PHE A 4 -20.17 -18.94 -12.24
C PHE A 4 -19.02 -19.23 -11.27
N LYS A 5 -18.53 -20.47 -11.23
CA LYS A 5 -17.41 -20.87 -10.37
C LYS A 5 -16.12 -20.15 -10.76
N SER A 6 -15.82 -20.06 -12.06
CA SER A 6 -14.64 -19.33 -12.55
C SER A 6 -14.74 -17.82 -12.31
N ALA A 7 -15.94 -17.24 -12.47
CA ALA A 7 -16.16 -15.81 -12.22
C ALA A 7 -15.95 -15.47 -10.73
N VAL A 8 -16.46 -16.29 -9.82
CA VAL A 8 -16.27 -16.08 -8.37
C VAL A 8 -14.79 -16.18 -8.00
N VAL A 9 -14.05 -17.17 -8.53
CA VAL A 9 -12.61 -17.30 -8.28
C VAL A 9 -11.83 -16.09 -8.82
N ALA A 10 -12.18 -15.60 -10.02
CA ALA A 10 -11.53 -14.42 -10.59
C ALA A 10 -11.80 -13.15 -9.75
N VAL A 11 -13.04 -12.94 -9.30
CA VAL A 11 -13.38 -11.79 -8.43
C VAL A 11 -12.65 -11.88 -7.10
N MET A 12 -12.58 -13.06 -6.48
CA MET A 12 -11.86 -13.25 -5.22
C MET A 12 -10.35 -13.03 -5.36
N ALA A 13 -9.75 -13.45 -6.48
CA ALA A 13 -8.33 -13.19 -6.77
C ALA A 13 -8.04 -11.70 -6.97
N PHE A 14 -8.88 -10.98 -7.72
CA PHE A 14 -8.74 -9.54 -7.88
C PHE A 14 -8.95 -8.78 -6.57
N ALA A 15 -9.93 -9.19 -5.76
CA ALA A 15 -10.17 -8.60 -4.44
C ALA A 15 -8.95 -8.78 -3.53
N ALA A 16 -8.34 -9.98 -3.49
CA ALA A 16 -7.14 -10.23 -2.70
C ALA A 16 -5.94 -9.36 -3.12
N VAL A 17 -5.76 -9.10 -4.42
CA VAL A 17 -4.70 -8.21 -4.92
C VAL A 17 -4.98 -6.74 -4.58
N ALA A 18 -6.24 -6.31 -4.61
CA ALA A 18 -6.61 -4.94 -4.22
C ALA A 18 -6.30 -4.65 -2.74
N VAL A 19 -6.42 -5.63 -1.83
CA VAL A 19 -6.04 -5.46 -0.41
C VAL A 19 -4.54 -5.63 -0.17
N ALA A 20 -3.83 -6.32 -1.07
CA ALA A 20 -2.39 -6.53 -0.98
C ALA A 20 -1.57 -5.43 -1.65
N ALA A 21 -2.21 -4.42 -2.24
CA ALA A 21 -1.57 -3.13 -2.46
C ALA A 21 -1.04 -2.64 -1.10
N PRO A 22 0.25 -2.27 -0.98
CA PRO A 22 0.79 -1.77 0.27
C PRO A 22 0.25 -0.36 0.50
N ASN A 23 -1.02 -0.27 0.88
CA ASN A 23 -1.67 0.96 1.30
C ASN A 23 -2.57 0.63 2.50
N GLY A 24 -1.91 0.47 3.65
CA GLY A 24 -2.46 0.84 4.94
C GLY A 24 -3.35 -0.18 5.66
N GLY A 25 -2.76 -1.22 6.25
CA GLY A 25 -3.44 -1.93 7.34
C GLY A 25 -3.01 -3.38 7.55
N GLY A 26 -1.93 -3.61 8.28
CA GLY A 26 -1.54 -4.96 8.67
C GLY A 26 -0.41 -4.99 9.69
N GLY A 27 -0.79 -4.93 10.97
CA GLY A 27 0.09 -5.15 12.14
C GLY A 27 1.19 -4.08 12.29
N ALA A 28 1.08 -3.18 13.26
CA ALA A 28 2.09 -2.17 13.51
C ALA A 28 3.34 -2.76 14.22
N PRO A 29 4.48 -2.97 13.55
CA PRO A 29 5.78 -2.81 14.20
C PRO A 29 5.90 -1.36 14.70
N PRO A 30 6.78 -1.05 15.68
CA PRO A 30 6.95 0.29 16.21
C PRO A 30 7.06 1.32 15.07
N PRO A 31 6.44 2.50 15.18
CA PRO A 31 6.41 3.48 14.10
C PRO A 31 7.84 3.70 13.62
N PRO A 32 8.13 3.44 12.32
CA PRO A 32 9.46 3.70 11.80
C PRO A 32 9.80 5.18 12.06
N PRO A 33 11.08 5.51 12.31
CA PRO A 33 11.50 6.90 12.50
C PRO A 33 11.24 7.78 11.26
N CYS A 34 10.87 7.15 10.14
CA CYS A 34 10.61 7.75 8.85
C CYS A 34 9.19 7.41 8.36
N LYS A 35 8.60 8.30 7.57
CA LYS A 35 7.29 8.13 6.94
C LYS A 35 7.40 7.19 5.73
N PRO A 36 6.40 6.32 5.52
CA PRO A 36 6.36 5.39 4.39
C PRO A 36 6.13 6.10 3.05
N LEU A 37 6.23 5.36 1.95
CA LEU A 37 5.91 5.83 0.60
C LEU A 37 4.45 6.33 0.54
N LEU A 38 4.20 7.34 -0.29
CA LEU A 38 2.90 8.03 -0.46
C LEU A 38 2.36 8.77 0.78
N GLN A 39 3.14 8.88 1.87
CA GLN A 39 2.79 9.74 2.99
C GLN A 39 3.21 11.19 2.72
N SER A 40 2.46 12.15 3.27
CA SER A 40 2.79 13.56 3.17
C SER A 40 4.12 13.88 3.86
N CYS A 41 4.98 14.61 3.17
CA CYS A 41 6.28 15.06 3.68
C CYS A 41 6.47 16.55 3.43
N SER A 42 7.23 17.19 4.32
CA SER A 42 7.71 18.55 4.14
C SER A 42 9.20 18.58 3.83
N VAL A 43 9.97 17.61 4.35
CA VAL A 43 11.40 17.48 4.10
C VAL A 43 11.77 16.07 3.67
N ASN A 44 12.91 15.95 2.98
CA ASN A 44 13.38 14.71 2.38
C ASN A 44 13.56 13.59 3.41
N SER A 45 14.22 13.89 4.53
CA SER A 45 14.53 12.96 5.62
C SER A 45 13.35 12.58 6.50
N GLU A 46 12.17 13.13 6.21
CA GLU A 46 10.95 12.58 6.75
C GLU A 46 10.56 11.27 6.08
N CYS A 47 11.03 11.00 4.86
CA CYS A 47 10.68 9.82 4.10
C CYS A 47 11.69 8.70 4.32
N CYS A 48 11.24 7.44 4.35
CA CYS A 48 12.15 6.30 4.53
C CYS A 48 13.13 6.09 3.36
N ALA A 49 12.83 6.66 2.20
CA ALA A 49 13.71 6.69 1.04
C ALA A 49 14.52 8.00 0.95
N ASP A 50 14.44 8.86 1.97
CA ASP A 50 14.97 10.23 1.93
C ASP A 50 14.61 10.90 0.60
N LEU A 51 13.34 10.88 0.21
CA LEU A 51 12.86 11.41 -1.08
C LEU A 51 11.45 11.97 -0.91
N CYS A 52 11.36 13.30 -0.84
CA CYS A 52 10.11 14.04 -0.77
C CYS A 52 9.84 14.73 -2.10
N VAL A 53 8.89 14.21 -2.86
CA VAL A 53 8.55 14.68 -4.20
C VAL A 53 7.10 15.13 -4.22
N ALA A 54 6.86 16.38 -4.62
CA ALA A 54 5.53 16.98 -4.66
C ALA A 54 4.77 16.92 -3.31
N GLY A 55 5.49 16.92 -2.19
CA GLY A 55 4.92 16.83 -0.84
C GLY A 55 4.51 15.41 -0.44
N LEU A 56 4.96 14.40 -1.16
CA LEU A 56 4.75 12.98 -0.88
C LEU A 56 6.08 12.21 -0.88
N CYS A 57 6.20 11.23 0.02
CA CYS A 57 7.34 10.34 0.05
C CYS A 57 7.33 9.40 -1.17
N ALA A 58 8.46 9.31 -1.86
CA ALA A 58 8.64 8.52 -3.09
C ALA A 58 9.80 7.54 -2.97
#